data_AF-A0A8C7C3T0-F1
#
_entry.id   AF-A0A8C7C3T0-F1
#
_cell.length_a   1.000
_cell.length_b   1.000
_cell.length_c   1.000
_cell.angle_alpha   90.00
_cell.angle_beta   90.00
_cell.angle_gamma   90.00
#
_symmetry.space_group_name_H-M   'P 1'
#
loop_
_entity.id
_entity.type
_entity.pdbx_description
1 polymer ?
#
loop_
_entity_poly.entity_id
_entity_poly.type
_entity_poly.pdbx_seq_one_letter_code
_entity_poly.pdbx_strand_id
1 'polypeptide(L)'
;PLSHLCPFPPQVYEGGSNVDQFVTRFLLKETASQIQSLLSSVESAVEAIEEQTSQIRCRQNHSKASHGVVETWSGSAAPPHALSTKLGAAEQGKSLPSVSADPREEGLEAQISRLAELIGRLESKTVWFDLQQRLSDEEGTNMHLQLVRQEMAVCPEQLSEFVDSLRQYLRGTAGSCFHIAAVRLADGFTFVVYEFWETEEEWRRHLQSPVCKAFRHVKVDTLSQPEALSRILVPAAWCTVGRD
;
A
#
# COMPACT_ATOMS: atom_id res chain seq x y z
N PRO A 1 -37.36 26.56 -1.43
CA PRO A 1 -37.58 26.38 0.03
C PRO A 1 -36.51 25.54 0.77
N LEU A 2 -35.31 25.33 0.21
CA LEU A 2 -34.22 24.58 0.85
C LEU A 2 -33.04 25.46 1.33
N SER A 3 -33.23 26.78 1.39
CA SER A 3 -32.17 27.75 1.74
C SER A 3 -31.98 27.97 3.25
N HIS A 4 -32.65 27.21 4.12
CA HIS A 4 -32.64 27.41 5.57
C HIS A 4 -31.94 26.32 6.40
N LEU A 5 -31.18 25.41 5.77
CA LEU A 5 -30.55 24.28 6.47
C LEU A 5 -29.04 24.43 6.75
N CYS A 6 -28.42 25.58 6.45
CA CYS A 6 -27.05 25.86 6.86
C CYS A 6 -27.05 26.75 8.11
N PRO A 7 -26.61 26.27 9.30
CA PRO A 7 -26.62 27.07 10.52
C PRO A 7 -25.53 28.15 10.56
N PHE A 8 -24.65 28.21 9.56
CA PHE A 8 -23.50 29.12 9.56
C PHE A 8 -23.43 29.90 8.24
N PRO A 9 -23.62 31.23 8.25
CA PRO A 9 -23.40 32.04 7.08
C PRO A 9 -21.90 32.03 6.71
N PRO A 10 -21.54 31.96 5.42
CA PRO A 10 -20.14 31.84 4.97
C PRO A 10 -19.24 33.00 5.44
N GLN A 11 -19.84 34.13 5.80
CA GLN A 11 -19.17 35.32 6.32
C GLN A 11 -18.46 35.11 7.67
N VAL A 12 -18.90 34.16 8.50
CA VAL A 12 -18.25 33.85 9.78
C VAL A 12 -17.06 32.91 9.58
N TYR A 13 -17.12 32.03 8.59
CA TYR A 13 -16.03 31.11 8.25
C TYR A 13 -14.84 31.86 7.65
N GLU A 14 -15.05 32.73 6.65
CA GLU A 14 -13.95 33.47 6.01
C GLU A 14 -13.30 34.54 6.92
N GLY A 15 -14.01 35.02 7.95
CA GLY A 15 -13.48 35.96 8.93
C GLY A 15 -12.73 35.33 10.11
N GLY A 16 -12.73 34.00 10.25
CA GLY A 16 -12.09 33.27 11.35
C GLY A 16 -10.58 33.05 11.15
N SER A 17 -9.87 32.68 12.21
CA SER A 17 -8.45 32.32 12.11
C SER A 17 -8.23 31.06 11.26
N ASN A 18 -7.02 30.83 10.75
CA ASN A 18 -6.70 29.63 9.98
C ASN A 18 -7.00 28.33 10.77
N VAL A 19 -6.89 28.37 12.10
CA VAL A 19 -7.22 27.23 12.98
C VAL A 19 -8.72 27.02 13.03
N ASP A 20 -9.52 28.08 13.18
CA ASP A 20 -10.99 27.97 13.22
C ASP A 20 -11.55 27.46 11.89
N GLN A 21 -10.98 27.91 10.78
CA GLN A 21 -11.32 27.42 9.44
C GLN A 21 -10.97 25.94 9.28
N PHE A 22 -9.79 25.52 9.77
CA PHE A 22 -9.39 24.10 9.76
C PHE A 22 -10.33 23.25 10.60
N VAL A 23 -10.62 23.64 11.85
CA VAL A 23 -11.52 22.91 12.76
C VAL A 23 -12.90 22.78 12.13
N THR A 24 -13.43 23.87 11.57
CA THR A 24 -14.73 23.85 10.90
C THR A 24 -14.74 22.92 9.69
N ARG A 25 -13.71 22.99 8.83
CA ARG A 25 -13.58 22.11 7.66
C ARG A 25 -13.42 20.65 8.05
N PHE A 26 -12.64 20.39 9.11
CA PHE A 26 -12.43 19.06 9.65
C PHE A 26 -13.74 18.49 10.20
N LEU A 27 -14.45 19.22 11.08
CA LEU A 27 -15.71 18.76 11.67
C LEU A 27 -16.80 18.53 10.62
N LEU A 28 -16.91 19.41 9.62
CA LEU A 28 -17.86 19.23 8.53
C LEU A 28 -17.53 18.00 7.69
N LYS A 29 -16.25 17.81 7.35
CA LYS A 29 -15.80 16.65 6.57
C LYS A 29 -15.99 15.35 7.35
N GLU A 30 -15.63 15.34 8.62
CA GLU A 30 -15.73 14.19 9.50
C GLU A 30 -17.19 13.78 9.71
N THR A 31 -18.07 14.76 10.01
CA THR A 31 -19.51 14.51 10.17
C THR A 31 -20.12 13.99 8.87
N ALA A 32 -19.78 14.57 7.72
CA ALA A 32 -20.26 14.09 6.42
C ALA A 32 -19.79 12.66 6.15
N SER A 33 -18.53 12.34 6.45
CA SER A 33 -17.97 11.00 6.30
C SER A 33 -18.67 10.00 7.20
N GLN A 34 -18.94 10.35 8.46
CA GLN A 34 -19.65 9.48 9.40
C GLN A 34 -21.10 9.21 8.95
N ILE A 35 -21.82 10.23 8.49
CA ILE A 35 -23.18 10.06 7.95
C ILE A 35 -23.16 9.16 6.72
N GLN A 36 -22.20 9.35 5.81
CA GLN A 36 -22.09 8.53 4.60
C GLN A 36 -21.81 7.06 4.92
N SER A 37 -20.94 6.78 5.90
CA SER A 37 -20.68 5.42 6.38
C SER A 37 -21.95 4.77 6.95
N LEU A 38 -22.75 5.52 7.71
CA LEU A 38 -24.02 5.02 8.26
C LEU A 38 -25.04 4.74 7.16
N LEU A 39 -25.18 5.64 6.18
CA LEU A 39 -26.10 5.46 5.04
C LEU A 39 -25.72 4.21 4.24
N SER A 40 -24.44 4.01 3.95
CA SER A 40 -23.96 2.80 3.26
C SER A 40 -24.26 1.52 4.06
N SER A 41 -24.11 1.56 5.39
CA SER A 41 -24.45 0.42 6.24
C SER A 41 -25.96 0.11 6.23
N VAL A 42 -26.82 1.12 6.17
CA VAL A 42 -28.28 0.95 6.12
C VAL A 42 -28.70 0.41 4.75
N GLU A 43 -28.15 0.94 3.66
CA GLU A 43 -28.40 0.45 2.30
C GLU A 43 -28.06 -1.04 2.20
N SER A 44 -26.89 -1.44 2.70
CA SER A 44 -26.50 -2.86 2.73
C SER A 44 -27.45 -3.73 3.58
N ALA A 45 -27.91 -3.23 4.72
CA ALA A 45 -28.87 -3.95 5.55
C ALA A 45 -30.23 -4.12 4.84
N VAL A 46 -30.68 -3.11 4.09
CA VAL A 46 -31.93 -3.17 3.31
C VAL A 46 -31.80 -4.19 2.17
N GLU A 47 -30.68 -4.19 1.44
CA GLU A 47 -30.41 -5.17 0.37
C GLU A 47 -30.39 -6.60 0.94
N ALA A 48 -29.77 -6.83 2.10
CA ALA A 48 -29.75 -8.14 2.75
C ALA A 48 -31.14 -8.62 3.19
N ILE A 49 -32.00 -7.72 3.66
CA ILE A 49 -33.40 -8.03 4.01
C ILE A 49 -34.20 -8.36 2.76
N GLU A 50 -34.02 -7.62 1.66
CA GLU A 50 -34.67 -7.90 0.39
C GLU A 50 -34.25 -9.26 -0.16
N GLU A 51 -32.96 -9.59 -0.08
CA GLU A 51 -32.43 -10.89 -0.49
C GLU A 51 -33.00 -12.03 0.37
N GLN A 52 -33.01 -11.91 1.70
CA GLN A 52 -33.63 -12.91 2.59
C GLN A 52 -35.12 -13.08 2.28
N THR A 53 -35.85 -12.00 2.04
CA THR A 53 -37.29 -12.05 1.72
C THR A 53 -37.54 -12.74 0.38
N SER A 54 -36.68 -12.50 -0.62
CA SER A 54 -36.73 -13.18 -1.91
C SER A 54 -36.46 -14.69 -1.78
N GLN A 55 -35.45 -15.08 -0.97
CA GLN A 55 -35.13 -16.48 -0.69
C GLN A 55 -36.27 -17.21 0.05
N ILE A 56 -36.91 -16.55 1.03
CA ILE A 56 -38.07 -17.11 1.74
C ILE A 56 -39.24 -17.32 0.78
N ARG A 57 -39.54 -16.34 -0.09
CA ARG A 57 -40.60 -16.46 -1.11
C ARG A 57 -40.32 -17.59 -2.10
N CYS A 58 -39.07 -17.76 -2.54
CA CYS A 58 -38.67 -18.86 -3.42
C CYS A 58 -38.80 -20.24 -2.74
N ARG A 59 -38.41 -20.38 -1.46
CA ARG A 59 -38.59 -21.62 -0.70
C ARG A 59 -40.07 -21.95 -0.47
N GLN A 60 -40.91 -20.94 -0.28
CA GLN A 60 -42.35 -21.11 -0.04
C GLN A 60 -43.12 -21.47 -1.33
N ASN A 61 -42.67 -20.97 -2.49
CA ASN A 61 -43.22 -21.36 -3.79
C ASN A 61 -42.87 -22.80 -4.19
N HIS A 62 -41.77 -23.36 -3.69
CA HIS A 62 -41.38 -24.76 -3.90
C HIS A 62 -42.03 -25.76 -2.93
N SER A 63 -42.68 -25.31 -1.85
CA SER A 63 -43.29 -26.20 -0.84
C SER A 63 -44.81 -26.38 -1.00
N LYS A 64 -45.41 -25.80 -2.04
CA LYS A 64 -46.79 -26.08 -2.48
C LYS A 64 -46.83 -26.81 -3.84
N ALA A 65 -45.93 -27.76 -4.05
CA ALA A 65 -46.12 -28.81 -5.04
C ALA A 65 -45.54 -30.11 -4.49
N SER A 66 -46.40 -31.13 -4.42
CA SER A 66 -46.08 -32.52 -4.07
C SER A 66 -46.01 -32.87 -2.58
N HIS A 67 -47.19 -33.21 -2.07
CA HIS A 67 -47.39 -34.27 -1.09
C HIS A 67 -46.56 -35.52 -1.41
N GLY A 68 -46.00 -36.17 -0.37
CA GLY A 68 -45.90 -37.63 -0.34
C GLY A 68 -44.63 -38.25 0.25
N VAL A 69 -44.71 -38.71 1.50
CA VAL A 69 -44.29 -40.07 1.96
C VAL A 69 -42.77 -40.38 2.13
N VAL A 70 -42.37 -40.47 3.42
CA VAL A 70 -41.58 -41.55 4.08
C VAL A 70 -40.05 -41.69 3.83
N GLU A 71 -39.29 -41.33 4.87
CA GLU A 71 -38.23 -42.08 5.59
C GLU A 71 -37.04 -42.79 4.88
N THR A 72 -35.83 -42.43 5.34
CA THR A 72 -34.86 -43.33 6.03
C THR A 72 -33.57 -43.85 5.36
N TRP A 73 -32.45 -43.47 6.02
CA TRP A 73 -31.13 -44.11 6.24
C TRP A 73 -30.03 -44.21 5.16
N SER A 74 -28.94 -43.47 5.44
CA SER A 74 -27.52 -43.89 5.63
C SER A 74 -26.89 -45.03 4.80
N GLY A 75 -25.67 -44.76 4.27
CA GLY A 75 -24.76 -45.83 3.82
C GLY A 75 -23.51 -45.40 3.04
N SER A 76 -22.43 -45.13 3.77
CA SER A 76 -20.97 -45.32 3.54
C SER A 76 -20.32 -45.68 2.17
N ALA A 77 -19.10 -45.12 2.01
CA ALA A 77 -17.87 -45.63 1.37
C ALA A 77 -17.56 -45.33 -0.13
N ALA A 78 -16.31 -44.89 -0.34
CA ALA A 78 -15.67 -44.50 -1.62
C ALA A 78 -14.63 -45.55 -2.10
N PRO A 79 -13.76 -45.25 -3.10
CA PRO A 79 -13.81 -45.46 -4.56
C PRO A 79 -12.79 -46.59 -4.96
N PRO A 80 -12.10 -46.69 -6.15
CA PRO A 80 -12.17 -46.04 -7.48
C PRO A 80 -12.10 -47.05 -8.67
N HIS A 81 -12.14 -46.59 -9.94
CA HIS A 81 -11.25 -46.98 -11.06
C HIS A 81 -11.76 -46.49 -12.44
N ALA A 82 -10.78 -46.19 -13.29
CA ALA A 82 -10.84 -45.48 -14.56
C ALA A 82 -11.40 -46.27 -15.75
N LEU A 83 -11.80 -45.59 -16.83
CA LEU A 83 -11.47 -46.03 -18.18
C LEU A 83 -11.48 -44.89 -19.21
N SER A 84 -10.54 -45.01 -20.14
CA SER A 84 -10.20 -44.14 -21.27
C SER A 84 -11.21 -44.24 -22.43
N THR A 85 -11.10 -43.31 -23.39
CA THR A 85 -10.96 -43.52 -24.86
C THR A 85 -11.86 -42.62 -25.75
N LYS A 86 -11.21 -41.65 -26.43
CA LYS A 86 -11.40 -41.04 -27.78
C LYS A 86 -12.77 -41.04 -28.50
N LEU A 87 -13.11 -39.93 -29.19
CA LEU A 87 -12.88 -39.63 -30.64
C LEU A 87 -13.93 -38.63 -31.24
N GLY A 88 -13.49 -37.74 -32.16
CA GLY A 88 -14.31 -37.05 -33.19
C GLY A 88 -14.80 -35.62 -32.81
N ALA A 89 -14.35 -34.50 -33.38
CA ALA A 89 -14.28 -33.98 -34.77
C ALA A 89 -15.57 -33.29 -35.28
N ALA A 90 -15.41 -32.02 -35.71
CA ALA A 90 -16.28 -31.18 -36.58
C ALA A 90 -17.64 -30.71 -35.98
N GLU A 91 -18.18 -29.50 -36.17
CA GLU A 91 -17.87 -28.27 -36.93
C GLU A 91 -18.85 -27.16 -36.42
N GLN A 92 -18.48 -25.90 -36.65
CA GLN A 92 -19.32 -24.72 -36.90
C GLN A 92 -20.46 -24.27 -35.95
N GLY A 93 -20.30 -23.05 -35.44
CA GLY A 93 -21.41 -22.20 -34.97
C GLY A 93 -20.93 -20.85 -34.47
N LYS A 94 -20.41 -19.99 -35.36
CA LYS A 94 -20.11 -18.58 -35.07
C LYS A 94 -21.40 -17.80 -34.89
N SER A 95 -21.70 -17.35 -33.67
CA SER A 95 -22.63 -16.25 -33.42
C SER A 95 -22.07 -15.34 -32.31
N LEU A 96 -21.68 -14.14 -32.75
CA LEU A 96 -21.60 -12.82 -32.07
C LEU A 96 -21.31 -12.75 -30.56
N PRO A 97 -20.34 -11.90 -30.13
CA PRO A 97 -20.17 -11.57 -28.72
C PRO A 97 -21.29 -10.61 -28.29
N SER A 98 -22.17 -11.04 -27.39
CA SER A 98 -23.01 -10.13 -26.61
C SER A 98 -22.13 -9.39 -25.62
N VAL A 99 -21.80 -8.14 -25.98
CA VAL A 99 -21.37 -7.14 -25.01
C VAL A 99 -22.58 -6.83 -24.13
N SER A 100 -22.66 -7.48 -22.97
CA SER A 100 -23.39 -6.96 -21.82
C SER A 100 -22.35 -6.56 -20.78
N ALA A 101 -21.89 -5.32 -20.89
CA ALA A 101 -21.25 -4.63 -19.78
C ALA A 101 -22.34 -4.34 -18.74
N ASP A 102 -22.49 -5.26 -17.80
CA ASP A 102 -23.26 -5.06 -16.57
C ASP A 102 -22.36 -4.33 -15.56
N PRO A 103 -22.75 -3.16 -15.01
CA PRO A 103 -21.88 -2.35 -14.13
C PRO A 103 -21.87 -2.86 -12.67
N ARG A 104 -22.04 -4.16 -12.44
CA ARG A 104 -22.10 -4.77 -11.11
C ARG A 104 -21.48 -6.15 -11.06
N GLU A 105 -20.17 -6.20 -11.25
CA GLU A 105 -19.30 -7.16 -10.57
C GLU A 105 -17.89 -6.74 -10.96
N GLU A 106 -17.21 -5.97 -10.11
CA GLU A 106 -15.79 -6.23 -9.96
C GLU A 106 -15.68 -7.66 -9.44
N GLY A 107 -15.75 -8.64 -10.34
CA GLY A 107 -15.76 -10.06 -10.00
C GLY A 107 -14.54 -10.38 -9.14
N LEU A 108 -14.61 -11.46 -8.38
CA LEU A 108 -13.51 -11.91 -7.51
C LEU A 108 -12.15 -11.86 -8.23
N GLU A 109 -12.12 -12.18 -9.53
CA GLU A 109 -10.96 -12.05 -10.40
C GLU A 109 -10.36 -10.63 -10.49
N ALA A 110 -11.21 -9.59 -10.59
CA ALA A 110 -10.78 -8.20 -10.61
C ALA A 110 -10.24 -7.78 -9.23
N GLN A 111 -10.84 -8.27 -8.16
CA GLN A 111 -10.40 -8.00 -6.80
C GLN A 111 -9.09 -8.73 -6.45
N ILE A 112 -8.92 -9.98 -6.92
CA ILE A 112 -7.67 -10.75 -6.86
C ILE A 112 -6.59 -10.05 -7.67
N SER A 113 -6.90 -9.58 -8.87
CA SER A 113 -5.94 -8.85 -9.73
C SER A 113 -5.50 -7.54 -9.08
N ARG A 114 -6.44 -6.78 -8.51
CA ARG A 114 -6.16 -5.55 -7.76
C ARG A 114 -5.32 -5.84 -6.52
N LEU A 115 -5.62 -6.90 -5.77
CA LEU A 115 -4.83 -7.32 -4.61
C LEU A 115 -3.43 -7.76 -5.03
N ALA A 116 -3.28 -8.54 -6.10
CA ALA A 116 -1.98 -8.95 -6.63
C ALA A 116 -1.16 -7.73 -7.08
N GLU A 117 -1.78 -6.71 -7.67
CA GLU A 117 -1.10 -5.46 -8.01
C GLU A 117 -0.68 -4.70 -6.73
N LEU A 118 -1.56 -4.59 -5.74
CA LEU A 118 -1.25 -3.94 -4.46
C LEU A 118 -0.15 -4.67 -3.69
N ILE A 119 -0.18 -6.01 -3.68
CA ILE A 119 0.84 -6.86 -3.07
C ILE A 119 2.14 -6.73 -3.84
N GLY A 120 2.15 -6.82 -5.18
CA GLY A 120 3.34 -6.57 -5.98
C GLY A 120 3.92 -5.18 -5.75
N ARG A 121 3.07 -4.16 -5.54
CA ARG A 121 3.45 -2.79 -5.14
C ARG A 121 3.87 -2.67 -3.67
N LEU A 122 3.57 -3.64 -2.81
CA LEU A 122 4.02 -3.70 -1.41
C LEU A 122 5.29 -4.54 -1.28
N GLU A 123 5.45 -5.62 -2.04
CA GLU A 123 6.64 -6.47 -2.09
C GLU A 123 7.80 -5.79 -2.85
N SER A 124 7.48 -4.94 -3.83
CA SER A 124 8.46 -4.02 -4.45
C SER A 124 8.77 -2.80 -3.58
N LYS A 125 8.03 -2.56 -2.48
CA LYS A 125 8.34 -1.49 -1.54
C LYS A 125 9.43 -1.94 -0.58
N THR A 126 10.64 -1.55 -0.96
CA THR A 126 11.67 -1.09 -0.03
C THR A 126 12.26 -2.18 0.85
N VAL A 127 13.48 -2.60 0.53
CA VAL A 127 14.33 -3.31 1.47
C VAL A 127 14.73 -2.33 2.58
N TRP A 128 13.88 -2.13 3.58
CA TRP A 128 14.22 -1.31 4.75
C TRP A 128 15.36 -2.01 5.50
N PHE A 129 16.58 -1.53 5.33
CA PHE A 129 17.64 -1.80 6.30
C PHE A 129 17.36 -0.90 7.50
N ASP A 130 16.47 -1.34 8.38
CA ASP A 130 16.24 -0.68 9.66
C ASP A 130 17.41 -1.00 10.57
N LEU A 131 18.43 -0.16 10.50
CA LEU A 131 19.52 -0.19 11.44
C LEU A 131 19.18 0.77 12.57
N GLN A 132 18.31 0.33 13.48
CA GLN A 132 17.90 1.10 14.65
C GLN A 132 19.11 1.49 15.49
N GLN A 133 19.38 2.79 15.60
CA GLN A 133 20.24 3.34 16.63
C GLN A 133 19.51 4.40 17.47
N ARG A 134 19.99 4.47 18.70
CA ARG A 134 19.31 4.94 19.91
C ARG A 134 19.22 6.46 19.92
N LEU A 135 18.05 6.98 20.28
CA LEU A 135 17.95 8.33 20.82
C LEU A 135 18.39 8.29 22.28
N SER A 136 19.46 9.01 22.62
CA SER A 136 19.72 9.38 24.01
C SER A 136 18.69 10.42 24.43
N ASP A 137 17.96 10.11 25.50
CA ASP A 137 16.93 10.90 26.14
C ASP A 137 17.58 12.12 26.82
N GLU A 138 17.87 13.15 26.04
CA GLU A 138 18.35 14.44 26.56
C GLU A 138 17.34 15.52 26.13
N GLU A 139 16.34 15.71 26.99
CA GLU A 139 15.49 16.88 27.17
C GLU A 139 15.51 17.95 26.05
N GLY A 140 14.49 17.91 25.18
CA GLY A 140 13.76 19.11 24.74
C GLY A 140 14.53 20.28 24.10
N THR A 141 15.67 20.05 23.43
CA THR A 141 16.24 21.07 22.54
C THR A 141 15.71 20.90 21.12
N ASN A 142 15.62 21.99 20.35
CA ASN A 142 15.29 21.99 18.91
C ASN A 142 16.39 21.25 18.11
N MET A 143 16.56 19.95 18.35
CA MET A 143 17.52 19.10 17.66
C MET A 143 17.01 18.87 16.24
N HIS A 144 17.84 19.25 15.26
CA HIS A 144 17.59 19.02 13.84
C HIS A 144 18.64 18.04 13.34
N LEU A 145 18.19 16.99 12.65
CA LEU A 145 19.06 16.06 11.93
C LEU A 145 19.22 16.54 10.49
N GLN A 146 20.39 16.33 9.92
CA GLN A 146 20.62 16.51 8.50
C GLN A 146 20.23 15.22 7.77
N LEU A 147 19.14 15.26 7.00
CA LEU A 147 18.76 14.19 6.11
C LEU A 147 19.44 14.40 4.74
N VAL A 148 20.20 13.40 4.32
CA VAL A 148 20.83 13.30 3.01
C VAL A 148 20.10 12.21 2.22
N ARG A 149 19.48 12.60 1.11
CA ARG A 149 18.83 11.68 0.17
C ARG A 149 19.70 11.57 -1.08
N GLN A 150 20.13 10.36 -1.42
CA GLN A 150 20.90 10.07 -2.62
C GLN A 150 20.12 9.10 -3.50
N GLU A 151 19.84 9.49 -4.73
CA GLU A 151 19.19 8.65 -5.72
C GLU A 151 20.18 8.27 -6.81
N MET A 152 20.20 6.98 -7.16
CA MET A 152 21.23 6.32 -7.93
C MET A 152 20.57 5.35 -8.91
N ALA A 153 20.63 5.64 -10.21
CA ALA A 153 20.19 4.71 -11.24
C ALA A 153 21.39 3.92 -11.79
N VAL A 154 21.31 2.60 -11.70
CA VAL A 154 22.42 1.67 -11.92
C VAL A 154 22.28 1.02 -13.30
N CYS A 155 23.40 0.83 -14.00
CA CYS A 155 23.45 0.04 -15.23
C CYS A 155 23.08 -1.43 -14.92
N PRO A 156 22.15 -2.05 -15.64
CA PRO A 156 21.72 -3.43 -15.38
C PRO A 156 22.87 -4.44 -15.33
N GLU A 157 23.91 -4.24 -16.14
CA GLU A 157 25.09 -5.09 -16.25
C GLU A 157 25.95 -5.07 -14.99
N GLN A 158 25.87 -3.99 -14.21
CA GLN A 158 26.71 -3.74 -13.03
C GLN A 158 25.92 -3.79 -11.72
N LEU A 159 24.65 -4.21 -11.79
CA LEU A 159 23.73 -4.22 -10.65
C LEU A 159 24.24 -5.06 -9.47
N SER A 160 24.84 -6.23 -9.74
CA SER A 160 25.35 -7.12 -8.69
C SER A 160 26.48 -6.48 -7.89
N GLU A 161 27.47 -5.93 -8.59
CA GLU A 161 28.61 -5.23 -7.99
C GLU A 161 28.15 -4.02 -7.16
N PHE A 162 27.22 -3.23 -7.70
CA PHE A 162 26.64 -2.10 -6.99
C PHE A 162 25.93 -2.54 -5.70
N VAL A 163 25.10 -3.57 -5.74
CA VAL A 163 24.36 -4.05 -4.56
C VAL A 163 25.31 -4.55 -3.48
N ASP A 164 26.38 -5.26 -3.85
CA ASP A 164 27.37 -5.74 -2.88
C ASP A 164 28.16 -4.58 -2.27
N SER A 165 28.56 -3.61 -3.07
CA SER A 165 29.22 -2.39 -2.59
C SER A 165 28.30 -1.53 -1.71
N LEU A 166 27.02 -1.39 -2.08
CA LEU A 166 26.01 -0.69 -1.29
C LEU A 166 25.82 -1.37 0.07
N ARG A 167 25.76 -2.70 0.14
CA ARG A 167 25.68 -3.42 1.41
C ARG A 167 26.91 -3.19 2.29
N GLN A 168 28.10 -3.16 1.70
CA GLN A 168 29.33 -2.85 2.44
C GLN A 168 29.33 -1.41 2.95
N TYR A 169 28.89 -0.46 2.12
CA TYR A 169 28.74 0.95 2.50
C TYR A 169 27.77 1.13 3.67
N LEU A 170 26.58 0.51 3.61
CA LEU A 170 25.59 0.57 4.68
C LEU A 170 26.15 0.02 5.99
N ARG A 171 26.83 -1.13 5.95
CA ARG A 171 27.47 -1.73 7.14
C ARG A 171 28.62 -0.88 7.69
N GLY A 172 29.36 -0.19 6.84
CA GLY A 172 30.44 0.70 7.26
C GLY A 172 29.95 2.04 7.82
N THR A 173 28.77 2.50 7.38
CA THR A 173 28.18 3.79 7.79
C THR A 173 27.24 3.64 8.99
N ALA A 174 26.73 2.43 9.22
CA ALA A 174 25.93 1.97 10.34
C ALA A 174 26.30 2.51 11.73
N GLY A 175 27.60 2.69 11.99
CA GLY A 175 28.11 3.13 13.29
C GLY A 175 28.53 4.61 13.33
N SER A 176 28.42 5.33 12.22
CA SER A 176 28.83 6.74 12.11
C SER A 176 27.68 7.71 11.93
N CYS A 177 26.53 7.25 11.42
CA CYS A 177 25.32 8.05 11.22
C CYS A 177 24.23 7.67 12.22
N PHE A 178 23.30 8.60 12.48
CA PHE A 178 22.15 8.38 13.36
C PHE A 178 21.24 7.27 12.84
N HIS A 179 20.95 7.28 11.54
CA HIS A 179 20.15 6.25 10.88
C HIS A 179 20.50 6.23 9.39
N ILE A 180 20.52 5.05 8.79
CA ILE A 180 20.71 4.89 7.35
C ILE A 180 19.76 3.83 6.81
N ALA A 181 19.06 4.16 5.73
CA ALA A 181 18.18 3.24 5.02
C ALA A 181 18.47 3.31 3.53
N ALA A 182 18.38 2.18 2.84
CA ALA A 182 18.42 2.10 1.39
C ALA A 182 17.11 1.54 0.87
N VAL A 183 16.66 2.02 -0.27
CA VAL A 183 15.40 1.64 -0.90
C VAL A 183 15.69 1.28 -2.34
N ARG A 184 15.19 0.14 -2.81
CA ARG A 184 15.18 -0.20 -4.24
C ARG A 184 13.81 0.17 -4.81
N LEU A 185 13.80 0.92 -5.92
CA LEU A 185 12.56 1.30 -6.59
C LEU A 185 12.01 0.14 -7.43
N ALA A 186 10.75 0.28 -7.87
CA ALA A 186 10.02 -0.75 -8.61
C ALA A 186 10.63 -1.07 -9.98
N ASP A 187 11.43 -0.17 -10.55
CA ASP A 187 12.18 -0.43 -11.79
C ASP A 187 13.31 -1.46 -11.59
N GLY A 188 13.68 -1.76 -10.35
CA GLY A 188 14.74 -2.70 -10.00
C GLY A 188 16.16 -2.18 -10.22
N PHE A 189 16.36 -1.01 -10.80
CA PHE A 189 17.70 -0.48 -11.12
C PHE A 189 17.97 0.87 -10.45
N THR A 190 16.96 1.51 -9.88
CA THR A 190 17.11 2.75 -9.13
C THR A 190 17.08 2.48 -7.63
N PHE A 191 18.03 3.09 -6.93
CA PHE A 191 18.21 2.98 -5.50
C PHE A 191 18.18 4.37 -4.86
N VAL A 192 17.54 4.48 -3.71
CA VAL A 192 17.49 5.70 -2.90
C VAL A 192 18.05 5.40 -1.52
N VAL A 193 19.13 6.07 -1.15
CA VAL A 193 19.72 6.00 0.20
C VAL A 193 19.34 7.24 0.97
N TYR A 194 18.88 7.03 2.20
CA TYR A 194 18.55 8.04 3.18
C TYR A 194 19.52 7.93 4.35
N GLU A 195 20.27 8.99 4.61
CA GLU A 195 21.22 9.06 5.71
C GLU A 195 20.84 10.21 6.63
N PHE A 196 20.75 9.93 7.91
CA PHE A 196 20.47 10.91 8.95
C PHE A 196 21.74 11.16 9.74
N TRP A 197 22.15 12.41 9.82
CA TRP A 197 23.35 12.85 10.52
C TRP A 197 22.99 13.83 11.62
N GLU A 198 23.60 13.69 12.80
CA GLU A 198 23.35 14.62 13.91
C GLU A 198 23.98 15.98 13.62
N THR A 199 25.17 15.98 13.00
CA THR A 199 25.90 17.19 12.65
C THR A 199 26.42 17.19 11.22
N GLU A 200 26.59 18.38 10.64
CA GLU A 200 27.22 18.53 9.32
C GLU A 200 28.70 18.10 9.36
N GLU A 201 29.36 18.24 10.51
CA GLU A 201 30.75 17.81 10.75
C GLU A 201 30.92 16.31 10.60
N GLU A 202 30.00 15.50 11.14
CA GLU A 202 30.01 14.05 11.01
C GLU A 202 29.79 13.62 9.57
N TRP A 203 28.82 14.23 8.89
CA TRP A 203 28.61 13.99 7.47
C TRP A 203 29.86 14.34 6.65
N ARG A 204 30.46 15.52 6.86
CA ARG A 204 31.71 15.94 6.18
C ARG A 204 32.87 14.98 6.46
N ARG A 205 33.00 14.48 7.70
CA ARG A 205 34.00 13.49 8.08
C ARG A 205 33.76 12.17 7.37
N HIS A 206 32.50 11.73 7.28
CA HIS A 206 32.11 10.53 6.55
C HIS A 206 32.43 10.63 5.06
N LEU A 207 32.22 11.78 4.42
CA LEU A 207 32.60 12.00 3.02
C LEU A 207 34.10 11.80 2.75
N GLN A 208 34.94 11.93 3.79
CA GLN A 208 36.39 11.70 3.71
C GLN A 208 36.80 10.28 4.10
N SER A 209 35.88 9.49 4.64
CA SER A 209 36.14 8.11 5.08
C SER A 209 36.52 7.20 3.91
N PRO A 210 37.30 6.14 4.16
CA PRO A 210 37.64 5.16 3.13
C PRO A 210 36.38 4.45 2.59
N VAL A 211 35.37 4.24 3.44
CA VAL A 211 34.10 3.59 3.07
C VAL A 211 33.33 4.42 2.05
N CYS A 212 33.15 5.73 2.31
CA CYS A 212 32.46 6.62 1.37
C CYS A 212 33.27 6.83 0.08
N LYS A 213 34.60 6.95 0.19
CA LYS A 213 35.48 7.06 -0.98
C LYS A 213 35.41 5.82 -1.87
N ALA A 214 35.49 4.61 -1.29
CA ALA A 214 35.36 3.37 -2.05
C ALA A 214 34.00 3.28 -2.75
N PHE A 215 32.91 3.60 -2.03
CA PHE A 215 31.57 3.59 -2.60
C PHE A 215 31.40 4.62 -3.74
N ARG A 216 32.02 5.80 -3.63
CA ARG A 216 32.04 6.79 -4.73
C ARG A 216 32.66 6.26 -6.01
N HIS A 217 33.74 5.47 -5.93
CA HIS A 217 34.35 4.90 -7.14
C HIS A 217 33.37 3.93 -7.81
N VAL A 218 32.77 3.03 -7.04
CA VAL A 218 31.75 2.11 -7.57
C VAL A 218 30.57 2.87 -8.19
N LYS A 219 30.14 3.99 -7.60
CA LYS A 219 29.08 4.81 -8.19
C LYS A 219 29.48 5.43 -9.53
N VAL A 220 30.73 5.83 -9.71
CA VAL A 220 31.19 6.36 -11.00
C VAL A 220 31.16 5.27 -12.07
N ASP A 221 31.51 4.04 -11.71
CA ASP A 221 31.61 2.94 -12.68
C ASP A 221 30.23 2.33 -13.01
N THR A 222 29.35 2.24 -12.01
CA THR A 222 28.09 1.47 -12.08
C THR A 222 26.84 2.26 -12.41
N LEU A 223 26.83 3.59 -12.26
CA LEU A 223 25.63 4.40 -12.48
C LEU A 223 25.44 4.77 -13.97
N SER A 224 24.20 4.71 -14.43
CA SER A 224 23.82 5.11 -15.79
C SER A 224 23.72 6.62 -15.97
N GLN A 225 23.55 7.36 -14.87
CA GLN A 225 23.47 8.81 -14.81
C GLN A 225 24.04 9.32 -13.48
N PRO A 226 24.42 10.61 -13.38
CA PRO A 226 24.91 11.19 -12.14
C PRO A 226 23.90 11.02 -10.99
N GLU A 227 24.42 10.80 -9.78
CA GLU A 227 23.56 10.71 -8.60
C GLU A 227 22.79 12.02 -8.35
N ALA A 228 21.53 11.92 -7.93
CA ALA A 228 20.76 13.06 -7.47
C ALA A 228 20.84 13.14 -5.95
N LEU A 229 21.49 14.19 -5.44
CA LEU A 229 21.71 14.41 -4.01
C LEU A 229 20.87 15.59 -3.51
N SER A 230 20.04 15.33 -2.50
CA SER A 230 19.25 16.34 -1.80
C SER A 230 19.57 16.33 -0.31
N ARG A 231 19.56 17.50 0.31
CA ARG A 231 19.87 17.67 1.73
C ARG A 231 18.86 18.62 2.37
N ILE A 232 18.27 18.20 3.47
CA ILE A 232 17.35 19.02 4.26
C ILE A 232 17.61 18.82 5.75
N LEU A 233 17.28 19.83 6.55
CA LEU A 233 17.23 19.71 8.00
C LEU A 233 15.83 19.26 8.41
N VAL A 234 15.75 18.19 9.21
CA VAL A 234 14.50 17.66 9.73
C VAL A 234 14.53 17.70 11.26
N PRO A 235 13.42 18.04 11.93
CA PRO A 235 13.34 17.91 13.38
C PRO A 235 13.62 16.47 13.81
N ALA A 236 14.51 16.25 14.77
CA ALA A 236 14.86 14.93 15.28
C ALA A 236 13.62 14.16 15.82
N ALA A 237 12.61 14.90 16.28
CA ALA A 237 11.32 14.39 16.71
C ALA A 237 10.54 13.62 15.62
N TRP A 238 10.87 13.75 14.33
CA TRP A 238 10.23 12.96 13.26
C TRP A 238 10.83 11.56 13.12
N CYS A 239 12.02 11.34 13.68
CA CYS A 239 12.76 10.09 13.58
C CYS A 239 12.52 9.15 14.78
N THR A 240 11.58 9.50 15.68
CA THR A 240 11.22 8.75 16.90
C THR A 240 10.11 7.71 16.70
N VAL A 241 9.54 7.59 15.50
CA VAL A 241 8.39 6.71 15.25
C VAL A 241 8.81 5.25 15.21
N GLY A 242 8.64 4.55 16.33
CA GLY A 242 8.85 3.11 16.45
C GLY A 242 8.87 2.53 17.87
N ARG A 243 8.24 3.22 18.84
CA ARG A 243 7.94 2.64 20.15
C ARG A 243 6.43 2.61 20.30
N ASP A 244 5.84 1.50 19.89
CA ASP A 244 4.68 0.85 20.52
C ASP A 244 4.58 -0.59 20.01
#